data_AF-A0A2N5K7D1-F1
#
_entry.id   AF-A0A2N5K7D1-F1
#
_cell.length_a   1.000
_cell.length_b   1.000
_cell.length_c   1.000
_cell.angle_alpha   90.00
_cell.angle_beta   90.00
_cell.angle_gamma   90.00
#
_symmetry.space_group_name_H-M   'P 1'
#
loop_
_entity.id
_entity.type
_entity.pdbx_description
1 polymer ?
#
loop_
_entity_poly.entity_id
_entity_poly.type
_entity_poly.pdbx_seq_one_letter_code
_entity_poly.pdbx_strand_id
1 'polypeptide(L)'
;MNRTRVLPVVLEVLDDGFRLYRRNLAGFTLVATAVLVLVALLAMSFMAFVRTEIGTSSGWMFLASAMLLLFGYPLVLYAFAALSRATVAALDNQPITLPVALRLNPVSGCGMVVFNVLFTLLASFFTAFCSMVVACPLVYMSVVGIALMSTPASSGNDAAGIAFGLVLSQIGTLWWITMVGAWLASTVYALQAFVLEQRSWTGAASRAFDLVFASFGHSLVMFIGAGAIFGTLILSYLGSLLVLTAFIQDTLSLDWPPLIGDMINIVITVASLVVLLPPLAIWMAMFHRRMAGERDGADLGRRVATWRAQLGSRGA
;
A
#
# COMPACT_ATOMS: atom_id res chain seq x y z
N MET A 1 -21.95 20.86 -3.54
CA MET A 1 -20.61 20.40 -3.98
C MET A 1 -20.78 19.43 -5.14
N ASN A 2 -20.28 19.77 -6.33
CA ASN A 2 -20.47 18.97 -7.55
C ASN A 2 -19.67 17.67 -7.50
N ARG A 3 -20.37 16.52 -7.53
CA ARG A 3 -19.78 15.17 -7.60
C ARG A 3 -18.89 14.94 -8.84
N THR A 4 -18.90 15.87 -9.81
CA THR A 4 -18.17 15.78 -11.09
C THR A 4 -16.68 16.13 -11.02
N ARG A 5 -16.12 16.49 -9.85
CA ARG A 5 -14.70 16.88 -9.72
C ARG A 5 -13.81 15.92 -8.90
N VAL A 6 -14.35 14.81 -8.39
CA VAL A 6 -13.61 13.89 -7.51
C VAL A 6 -12.46 13.19 -8.25
N LEU A 7 -12.74 12.63 -9.42
CA LEU A 7 -11.77 11.84 -10.18
C LEU A 7 -10.58 12.68 -10.70
N PRO A 8 -10.77 13.87 -11.29
CA PRO A 8 -9.66 14.73 -11.69
C PRO A 8 -8.72 15.08 -10.53
N VAL A 9 -9.27 15.34 -9.34
CA VAL A 9 -8.48 15.66 -8.14
C VAL A 9 -7.61 14.47 -7.70
N VAL A 10 -8.17 13.26 -7.71
CA VAL A 10 -7.42 12.05 -7.34
C VAL A 10 -6.31 11.77 -8.36
N LEU A 11 -6.60 11.89 -9.66
CA LEU A 11 -5.61 11.70 -10.72
C LEU A 11 -4.46 12.71 -10.63
N GLU A 12 -4.77 13.98 -10.37
CA GLU A 12 -3.76 15.04 -10.16
C GLU A 12 -2.81 14.68 -9.00
N VAL A 13 -3.35 14.22 -7.86
CA VAL A 13 -2.53 13.80 -6.70
C VAL A 13 -1.67 12.58 -7.03
N LEU A 14 -2.19 11.63 -7.80
CA LEU A 14 -1.43 10.44 -8.21
C LEU A 14 -0.28 10.81 -9.15
N ASP A 15 -0.55 11.66 -10.15
CA ASP A 15 0.44 12.13 -11.12
C ASP A 15 1.54 12.96 -10.47
N ASP A 16 1.17 13.91 -9.61
CA ASP A 16 2.15 14.72 -8.86
C ASP A 16 3.02 13.85 -7.94
N GLY A 17 2.46 12.78 -7.40
CA GLY A 17 3.20 11.84 -6.55
C GLY A 17 4.25 11.08 -7.33
N PHE A 18 3.91 10.62 -8.54
CA PHE A 18 4.88 10.00 -9.43
C PHE A 18 5.97 10.98 -9.88
N ARG A 19 5.62 12.23 -10.17
CA ARG A 19 6.59 13.28 -10.52
C ARG A 19 7.56 13.54 -9.36
N LEU A 20 7.04 13.65 -8.14
CA LEU A 20 7.85 13.86 -6.93
C LEU A 20 8.77 12.67 -6.65
N TYR A 21 8.25 11.44 -6.79
CA TYR A 21 9.02 10.22 -6.65
C TYR A 21 10.15 10.15 -7.67
N ARG A 22 9.86 10.39 -8.96
CA ARG A 22 10.85 10.37 -10.04
C ARG A 22 11.98 11.38 -9.80
N ARG A 23 11.65 12.58 -9.32
CA ARG A 23 12.63 13.63 -9.04
C ARG A 23 13.57 13.27 -7.88
N ASN A 24 13.08 12.54 -6.89
CA ASN A 24 13.83 12.23 -5.66
C ASN A 24 14.02 10.72 -5.45
N LEU A 25 14.10 9.94 -6.54
CA LEU A 25 14.09 8.48 -6.50
C LEU A 25 15.13 7.92 -5.55
N ALA A 26 16.38 8.39 -5.67
CA ALA A 26 17.50 7.93 -4.83
C ALA A 26 17.27 8.19 -3.33
N GLY A 27 16.67 9.34 -2.97
CA GLY A 27 16.41 9.66 -1.56
C GLY A 27 15.33 8.75 -0.97
N PHE A 28 14.24 8.54 -1.70
CA PHE A 28 13.15 7.68 -1.26
C PHE A 28 13.55 6.21 -1.20
N THR A 29 14.28 5.70 -2.20
CA THR A 29 14.75 4.31 -2.19
C THR A 29 15.76 4.08 -1.07
N LEU A 30 16.64 5.04 -0.76
CA LEU A 30 17.60 4.91 0.33
C LEU A 30 16.89 4.83 1.69
N VAL A 31 15.88 5.69 1.93
CA VAL A 31 15.05 5.63 3.15
C VAL A 31 14.31 4.29 3.25
N ALA A 32 13.69 3.83 2.16
CA ALA A 32 13.00 2.55 2.13
C ALA A 32 13.97 1.38 2.39
N THR A 33 15.13 1.37 1.74
CA THR A 33 16.16 0.32 1.88
C THR A 33 16.65 0.23 3.32
N ALA A 34 16.92 1.38 3.97
CA ALA A 34 17.45 1.40 5.33
C ALA A 34 16.55 0.67 6.34
N VAL A 35 15.22 0.70 6.14
CA VAL A 35 14.27 0.02 7.04
C VAL A 35 13.93 -1.39 6.54
N LEU A 36 13.70 -1.56 5.23
CA LEU A 36 13.24 -2.84 4.68
C LEU A 36 14.33 -3.92 4.66
N VAL A 37 15.61 -3.54 4.65
CA VAL A 37 16.72 -4.50 4.83
C VAL A 37 16.64 -5.16 6.21
N LEU A 38 16.21 -4.43 7.25
CA LEU A 38 16.00 -5.04 8.58
C LEU A 38 14.87 -6.08 8.55
N VAL A 39 13.80 -5.79 7.80
CA VAL A 39 12.70 -6.76 7.58
C VAL A 39 13.21 -7.99 6.83
N ALA A 40 14.07 -7.80 5.82
CA ALA A 40 14.69 -8.90 5.08
C ALA A 40 15.55 -9.78 5.98
N LEU A 41 16.44 -9.17 6.79
CA LEU A 41 17.31 -9.88 7.72
C LEU A 41 16.51 -10.68 8.74
N LEU A 42 15.45 -10.08 9.28
CA LEU A 42 14.56 -10.72 10.24
C LEU A 42 13.79 -11.89 9.61
N ALA A 43 13.27 -11.73 8.38
CA ALA A 43 12.63 -12.82 7.63
C ALA A 43 13.62 -13.96 7.32
N MET A 44 14.83 -13.64 6.85
CA MET A 44 15.87 -14.64 6.56
C MET A 44 16.28 -15.40 7.83
N SER A 45 16.43 -14.69 8.96
CA SER A 45 16.79 -15.30 10.25
C SER A 45 15.73 -16.28 10.73
N PHE A 46 14.44 -15.92 10.62
CA PHE A 46 13.35 -16.82 10.98
C PHE A 46 13.25 -18.03 10.05
N MET A 47 13.41 -17.85 8.73
CA MET A 47 13.39 -18.97 7.79
C MET A 47 14.59 -19.91 8.00
N ALA A 48 15.78 -19.36 8.31
CA ALA A 48 16.94 -20.15 8.69
C ALA A 48 16.67 -20.98 9.95
N PHE A 49 16.13 -20.35 11.00
CA PHE A 49 15.81 -21.02 12.27
C PHE A 49 14.82 -22.17 12.12
N VAL A 50 13.75 -21.97 11.33
CA VAL A 50 12.75 -23.03 11.04
C VAL A 50 13.40 -24.23 10.33
N ARG A 51 14.43 -24.00 9.51
CA ARG A 51 15.09 -25.07 8.75
C ARG A 51 16.21 -25.79 9.52
N THR A 52 16.87 -25.16 10.49
CA THR A 52 18.08 -25.71 11.12
C THR A 52 17.83 -26.49 12.42
N GLU A 53 16.96 -26.02 13.31
CA GLU A 53 17.04 -26.44 14.73
C GLU A 53 15.89 -27.33 15.20
N ILE A 54 14.68 -27.26 14.59
CA ILE A 54 13.48 -27.82 15.25
C ILE A 54 12.54 -28.62 14.33
N GLY A 55 13.02 -28.95 13.13
CA GLY A 55 12.32 -29.78 12.17
C GLY A 55 11.19 -29.06 11.43
N THR A 56 10.78 -29.62 10.30
CA THR A 56 9.72 -29.16 9.39
C THR A 56 8.31 -29.27 9.98
N SER A 57 8.17 -29.11 11.30
CA SER A 57 6.85 -29.11 11.94
C SER A 57 6.12 -27.82 11.56
N SER A 58 4.86 -27.96 11.15
CA SER A 58 3.98 -26.84 10.79
C SER A 58 3.86 -25.82 11.94
N GLY A 59 4.05 -26.24 13.19
CA GLY A 59 4.04 -25.39 14.37
C GLY A 59 5.14 -24.33 14.38
N TRP A 60 6.38 -24.69 14.01
CA TRP A 60 7.49 -23.72 13.95
C TRP A 60 7.34 -22.75 12.79
N MET A 61 6.82 -23.21 11.66
CA MET A 61 6.49 -22.33 10.54
C MET A 61 5.42 -21.30 10.93
N PHE A 62 4.38 -21.73 11.67
CA PHE A 62 3.36 -20.83 12.19
C PHE A 62 3.94 -19.83 13.20
N LEU A 63 4.75 -20.28 14.15
CA LEU A 63 5.40 -19.42 15.13
C LEU A 63 6.33 -18.40 14.46
N ALA A 64 7.16 -18.83 13.51
CA ALA A 64 8.04 -17.96 12.75
C ALA A 64 7.26 -16.91 11.95
N SER A 65 6.15 -17.31 11.32
CA SER A 65 5.25 -16.39 10.62
C SER A 65 4.61 -15.38 11.59
N ALA A 66 4.19 -15.83 12.77
CA ALA A 66 3.63 -14.97 13.80
C ALA A 66 4.66 -13.97 14.36
N MET A 67 5.91 -14.41 14.57
CA MET A 67 7.01 -13.53 14.99
C MET A 67 7.38 -12.53 13.89
N LEU A 68 7.45 -12.98 12.64
CA LEU A 68 7.68 -12.10 11.49
C LEU A 68 6.56 -11.05 11.37
N LEU A 69 5.31 -11.42 11.61
CA LEU A 69 4.20 -10.46 11.64
C LEU A 69 4.34 -9.49 12.82
N LEU A 70 4.64 -10.00 14.02
CA LEU A 70 4.76 -9.20 15.24
C LEU A 70 5.86 -8.13 15.13
N PHE A 71 7.02 -8.46 14.56
CA PHE A 71 8.16 -7.54 14.44
C PHE A 71 8.21 -6.83 13.08
N GLY A 72 7.88 -7.53 12.00
CA GLY A 72 7.93 -7.01 10.64
C GLY A 72 6.84 -5.98 10.37
N TYR A 73 5.62 -6.16 10.90
CA TYR A 73 4.55 -5.20 10.67
C TYR A 73 4.86 -3.81 11.26
N PRO A 74 5.28 -3.66 12.54
CA PRO A 74 5.72 -2.36 13.07
C PRO A 74 6.87 -1.75 12.27
N LEU A 75 7.83 -2.55 11.80
CA LEU A 75 8.94 -2.06 10.96
C LEU A 75 8.44 -1.52 9.61
N VAL A 76 7.47 -2.18 8.98
CA VAL A 76 6.84 -1.70 7.74
C VAL A 76 6.06 -0.42 7.99
N LEU A 77 5.29 -0.31 9.09
CA LEU A 77 4.62 0.95 9.46
C LEU A 77 5.62 2.07 9.70
N TYR A 78 6.75 1.75 10.32
CA TYR A 78 7.84 2.70 10.52
C TYR A 78 8.48 3.12 9.19
N ALA A 79 8.64 2.22 8.23
CA ALA A 79 9.09 2.57 6.88
C ALA A 79 8.12 3.55 6.20
N PHE A 80 6.81 3.30 6.29
CA PHE A 80 5.80 4.24 5.80
C PHE A 80 5.88 5.59 6.49
N ALA A 81 6.02 5.62 7.82
CA ALA A 81 6.17 6.86 8.57
C ALA A 81 7.41 7.66 8.13
N ALA A 82 8.55 7.00 7.97
CA ALA A 82 9.79 7.64 7.51
C ALA A 82 9.64 8.19 6.08
N LEU A 83 9.02 7.43 5.18
CA LEU A 83 8.74 7.85 3.80
C LEU A 83 7.76 9.02 3.73
N SER A 84 6.72 9.04 4.57
CA SER A 84 5.78 10.15 4.64
C SER A 84 6.42 11.45 5.13
N ARG A 85 7.36 11.37 6.08
CA ARG A 85 8.13 12.54 6.52
C ARG A 85 9.12 13.02 5.47
N ALA A 86 9.79 12.09 4.79
CA ALA A 86 10.62 12.41 3.63
C ALA A 86 9.81 13.08 2.52
N THR A 87 8.56 12.67 2.33
CA THR A 87 7.63 13.28 1.37
C THR A 87 7.34 14.74 1.74
N VAL A 88 7.02 15.02 3.00
CA VAL A 88 6.78 16.41 3.44
C VAL A 88 8.02 17.29 3.27
N ALA A 89 9.20 16.78 3.62
CA ALA A 89 10.45 17.50 3.37
C ALA A 89 10.66 17.80 1.87
N ALA A 90 10.39 16.82 0.99
CA ALA A 90 10.51 16.99 -0.45
C ALA A 90 9.47 17.98 -1.01
N LEU A 91 8.24 17.99 -0.51
CA LEU A 91 7.20 18.95 -0.87
C LEU A 91 7.58 20.38 -0.47
N ASP A 92 8.27 20.54 0.65
CA ASP A 92 8.76 21.82 1.13
C ASP A 92 10.13 22.21 0.52
N ASN A 93 10.56 21.52 -0.55
CA ASN A 93 11.83 21.69 -1.26
C ASN A 93 13.09 21.55 -0.38
N GLN A 94 12.99 20.83 0.74
CA GLN A 94 14.13 20.52 1.59
C GLN A 94 14.83 19.23 1.14
N PRO A 95 16.16 19.10 1.32
CA PRO A 95 16.86 17.87 1.00
C PRO A 95 16.38 16.72 1.89
N ILE A 96 16.14 15.56 1.27
CA ILE A 96 15.77 14.34 2.01
C ILE A 96 17.00 13.86 2.78
N THR A 97 16.98 14.06 4.09
CA THR A 97 18.05 13.60 4.99
C THR A 97 17.57 12.41 5.82
N LEU A 98 18.33 11.31 5.78
CA LEU A 98 18.01 10.07 6.48
C LEU A 98 17.75 10.25 8.00
N PRO A 99 18.56 11.03 8.74
CA PRO A 99 18.37 11.20 10.19
C PRO A 99 17.05 11.89 10.50
N VAL A 100 16.63 12.86 9.68
CA VAL A 100 15.39 13.60 9.89
C VAL A 100 14.19 12.70 9.59
N ALA A 101 14.24 11.93 8.51
CA ALA A 101 13.17 10.99 8.14
C ALA A 101 12.96 9.91 9.23
N LEU A 102 14.04 9.37 9.79
CA LEU A 102 14.00 8.28 10.77
C LEU A 102 13.74 8.73 12.22
N ARG A 103 13.85 10.01 12.56
CA ARG A 103 13.65 10.46 13.96
C ARG A 103 12.17 10.45 14.38
N LEU A 104 11.62 9.28 14.72
CA LEU A 104 10.27 9.18 15.27
C LEU A 104 10.31 9.15 16.81
N ASN A 105 9.38 9.84 17.46
CA ASN A 105 9.24 9.73 18.91
C ASN A 105 8.71 8.32 19.27
N PRO A 106 9.39 7.55 20.14
CA PRO A 106 8.98 6.19 20.47
C PRO A 106 7.55 6.10 21.04
N VAL A 107 7.11 7.12 21.79
CA VAL A 107 5.76 7.15 22.37
C VAL A 107 4.71 7.28 21.26
N SER A 108 4.93 8.18 20.30
CA SER A 108 4.07 8.34 19.13
C SER A 108 4.10 7.09 18.25
N GLY A 109 5.25 6.43 18.13
CA GLY A 109 5.40 5.17 17.40
C GLY A 109 4.56 4.02 17.98
N CYS A 110 4.54 3.85 19.30
CA CYS A 110 3.73 2.82 19.93
C CYS A 110 2.23 3.08 19.73
N GLY A 111 1.78 4.33 19.96
CA GLY A 111 0.39 4.73 19.73
C GLY A 111 -0.05 4.56 18.27
N MET A 112 0.86 4.85 17.33
CA MET A 112 0.67 4.64 15.90
C MET A 112 0.44 3.17 15.57
N VAL A 113 1.26 2.25 16.07
CA VAL A 113 1.12 0.80 15.81
C VAL A 113 -0.21 0.29 16.36
N VAL A 114 -0.56 0.60 17.61
CA VAL A 114 -1.80 0.13 18.24
C VAL A 114 -3.03 0.64 17.48
N PHE A 115 -3.06 1.94 17.16
CA PHE A 115 -4.15 2.52 16.38
C PHE A 115 -4.24 1.87 14.99
N ASN A 116 -3.09 1.66 14.33
CA ASN A 116 -3.06 1.09 13.00
C ASN A 116 -3.56 -0.35 13.00
N VAL A 117 -3.19 -1.19 13.99
CA VAL A 117 -3.75 -2.55 14.12
C VAL A 117 -5.28 -2.52 14.20
N LEU A 118 -5.85 -1.65 15.04
CA LEU A 118 -7.30 -1.52 15.18
C LEU A 118 -7.96 -1.00 13.88
N PHE A 119 -7.37 0.01 13.25
CA PHE A 119 -7.87 0.56 12.00
C PHE A 119 -7.78 -0.45 10.86
N THR A 120 -6.67 -1.17 10.75
CA THR A 120 -6.44 -2.21 9.76
C THR A 120 -7.43 -3.36 9.93
N LEU A 121 -7.78 -3.73 11.17
CA LEU A 121 -8.82 -4.72 11.45
C LEU A 121 -10.19 -4.25 10.97
N LEU A 122 -10.54 -2.97 11.20
CA LEU A 122 -11.76 -2.37 10.67
C LEU A 122 -11.75 -2.32 9.13
N ALA A 123 -10.63 -1.90 8.54
CA ALA A 123 -10.45 -1.85 7.10
C ALA A 123 -10.54 -3.25 6.48
N SER A 124 -10.00 -4.28 7.14
CA SER A 124 -10.11 -5.67 6.71
C SER A 124 -11.56 -6.15 6.66
N PHE A 125 -12.41 -5.77 7.62
CA PHE A 125 -13.85 -6.09 7.53
C PHE A 125 -14.51 -5.43 6.32
N PHE A 126 -14.20 -4.17 6.05
CA PHE A 126 -14.75 -3.45 4.90
C PHE A 126 -14.26 -4.04 3.58
N THR A 127 -12.95 -4.29 3.46
CA THR A 127 -12.34 -4.91 2.28
C THR A 127 -12.87 -6.32 2.07
N ALA A 128 -13.05 -7.12 3.12
CA ALA A 128 -13.65 -8.45 3.03
C ALA A 128 -15.10 -8.39 2.55
N PHE A 129 -15.89 -7.45 3.06
CA PHE A 129 -17.26 -7.23 2.60
C PHE A 129 -17.32 -6.84 1.12
N CYS A 130 -16.53 -5.84 0.69
CA CYS A 130 -16.46 -5.43 -0.71
C CYS A 130 -15.96 -6.56 -1.63
N SER A 131 -14.97 -7.32 -1.18
CA SER A 131 -14.48 -8.50 -1.87
C SER A 131 -15.55 -9.59 -1.96
N MET A 132 -16.32 -9.86 -0.91
CA MET A 132 -17.38 -10.86 -0.94
C MET A 132 -18.51 -10.49 -1.90
N VAL A 133 -18.91 -9.21 -1.96
CA VAL A 133 -19.97 -8.74 -2.86
C VAL A 133 -19.58 -8.88 -4.33
N VAL A 134 -18.31 -8.72 -4.69
CA VAL A 134 -17.86 -8.70 -6.10
C VAL A 134 -17.17 -10.00 -6.51
N ALA A 135 -16.33 -10.58 -5.66
CA ALA A 135 -15.58 -11.79 -5.99
C ALA A 135 -16.47 -13.05 -5.96
N CYS A 136 -17.43 -13.18 -5.03
CA CYS A 136 -18.33 -14.34 -5.02
C CYS A 136 -19.11 -14.52 -6.34
N PRO A 137 -19.80 -13.51 -6.88
CA PRO A 137 -20.49 -13.68 -8.15
C PRO A 137 -19.51 -13.93 -9.31
N LEU A 138 -18.33 -13.31 -9.32
CA LEU A 138 -17.32 -13.54 -10.35
C LEU A 138 -16.79 -14.98 -10.33
N VAL A 139 -16.47 -15.53 -9.14
CA VAL A 139 -16.01 -16.90 -8.99
C VAL A 139 -17.11 -17.87 -9.40
N TYR A 140 -18.35 -17.66 -8.94
CA TYR A 140 -19.49 -18.48 -9.33
C TYR A 140 -19.70 -18.48 -10.85
N MET A 141 -19.69 -17.29 -11.48
CA MET A 141 -19.82 -17.15 -12.93
C MET A 141 -18.64 -17.76 -13.70
N SER A 142 -17.43 -17.75 -13.13
CA SER A 142 -16.28 -18.42 -13.75
C SER A 142 -16.44 -19.94 -13.75
N VAL A 143 -16.87 -20.53 -12.63
CA VAL A 143 -17.06 -21.98 -12.51
C VAL A 143 -18.25 -22.44 -13.37
N VAL A 144 -19.37 -21.71 -13.33
CA VAL A 144 -20.54 -21.99 -14.17
C VAL A 144 -20.21 -21.79 -15.65
N GLY A 145 -19.44 -20.77 -16.00
CA GLY A 145 -18.99 -20.52 -17.37
C GLY A 145 -18.11 -21.64 -17.91
N ILE A 146 -17.19 -22.15 -17.09
CA ILE A 146 -16.36 -23.33 -17.44
C ILE A 146 -17.26 -24.58 -17.57
N ALA A 147 -18.12 -24.84 -16.58
CA ALA A 147 -18.93 -26.05 -16.52
C ALA A 147 -20.02 -26.15 -17.62
N LEU A 148 -20.68 -25.04 -17.97
CA LEU A 148 -21.70 -25.01 -19.03
C LEU A 148 -21.09 -25.24 -20.41
N MET A 149 -19.88 -24.73 -20.63
CA MET A 149 -19.22 -24.74 -21.93
C MET A 149 -18.29 -25.93 -22.12
N SER A 150 -17.92 -26.66 -21.06
CA SER A 150 -17.23 -27.95 -21.10
C SER A 150 -18.18 -29.14 -21.31
N THR A 151 -19.42 -28.89 -21.73
CA THR A 151 -20.37 -29.95 -22.04
C THR A 151 -20.00 -30.58 -23.39
N PRO A 152 -19.92 -31.93 -23.49
CA PRO A 152 -19.28 -32.65 -24.60
C PRO A 152 -20.01 -32.55 -25.96
N ALA A 153 -21.01 -31.69 -26.09
CA ALA A 153 -21.89 -31.60 -27.25
C ALA A 153 -21.33 -30.75 -28.41
N SER A 154 -20.22 -30.02 -28.23
CA SER A 154 -19.72 -29.11 -29.28
C SER A 154 -18.23 -28.78 -29.13
N SER A 155 -17.39 -29.37 -29.98
CA SER A 155 -15.92 -29.18 -30.02
C SER A 155 -15.44 -27.74 -30.28
N GLY A 156 -16.33 -26.84 -30.72
CA GLY A 156 -16.06 -25.40 -30.87
C GLY A 156 -16.32 -24.56 -29.62
N ASN A 157 -17.15 -25.04 -28.68
CA ASN A 157 -17.54 -24.27 -27.48
C ASN A 157 -16.60 -24.46 -26.30
N ASP A 158 -15.80 -25.54 -26.28
CA ASP A 158 -14.83 -25.82 -25.20
C ASP A 158 -13.79 -24.70 -25.07
N ALA A 159 -13.24 -24.22 -26.20
CA ALA A 159 -12.25 -23.14 -26.21
C ALA A 159 -12.84 -21.80 -25.73
N ALA A 160 -14.09 -21.51 -26.10
CA ALA A 160 -14.80 -20.30 -25.68
C ALA A 160 -15.13 -20.33 -24.17
N GLY A 161 -15.50 -21.50 -23.65
CA GLY A 161 -15.72 -21.74 -22.23
C GLY A 161 -14.49 -21.55 -21.37
N ILE A 162 -13.37 -22.13 -21.80
CA ILE A 162 -12.08 -21.98 -21.14
C ILE A 162 -11.64 -20.51 -21.18
N ALA A 163 -11.74 -19.85 -22.34
CA ALA A 163 -11.39 -18.43 -22.46
C ALA A 163 -12.25 -17.55 -21.55
N PHE A 164 -13.57 -17.76 -21.51
CA PHE A 164 -14.49 -17.01 -20.65
C PHE A 164 -14.18 -17.22 -19.17
N GLY A 165 -13.98 -18.47 -18.74
CA GLY A 165 -13.58 -18.81 -17.38
C GLY A 165 -12.27 -18.16 -16.97
N LEU A 166 -11.26 -18.22 -17.85
CA LEU A 166 -9.97 -17.57 -17.63
C LEU A 166 -10.11 -16.06 -17.50
N VAL A 167 -10.83 -15.38 -18.39
CA VAL A 167 -11.02 -13.92 -18.32
C VAL A 167 -11.70 -13.51 -17.01
N LEU A 168 -12.77 -14.20 -16.60
CA LEU A 168 -13.43 -13.91 -15.32
C LEU A 168 -12.52 -14.17 -14.11
N SER A 169 -11.71 -15.22 -14.15
CA SER A 169 -10.74 -15.50 -13.09
C SER A 169 -9.67 -14.41 -12.98
N GLN A 170 -9.23 -13.85 -14.11
CA GLN A 170 -8.28 -12.73 -14.14
C GLN A 170 -8.90 -11.45 -13.58
N ILE A 171 -10.15 -11.15 -13.94
CA ILE A 171 -10.89 -10.02 -13.37
C ILE A 171 -11.03 -10.16 -11.85
N GLY A 172 -11.38 -11.36 -11.37
CA GLY A 172 -11.45 -11.64 -9.93
C GLY A 172 -10.10 -11.45 -9.22
N THR A 173 -9.01 -11.88 -9.85
CA THR A 173 -7.65 -11.71 -9.32
C THR A 173 -7.24 -10.23 -9.26
N LEU A 174 -7.51 -9.47 -10.32
CA LEU A 174 -7.25 -8.03 -10.36
C LEU A 174 -8.09 -7.26 -9.32
N TRP A 175 -9.34 -7.65 -9.14
CA TRP A 175 -10.20 -7.09 -8.09
C TRP A 175 -9.64 -7.34 -6.70
N TRP A 176 -9.26 -8.60 -6.41
CA TRP A 176 -8.64 -8.97 -5.14
C TRP A 176 -7.38 -8.15 -4.86
N ILE A 177 -6.47 -8.08 -5.83
CA ILE A 177 -5.22 -7.32 -5.72
C ILE A 177 -5.48 -5.82 -5.50
N THR A 178 -6.46 -5.25 -6.21
CA THR A 178 -6.88 -3.85 -6.03
C THR A 178 -7.39 -3.60 -4.61
N MET A 179 -8.19 -4.52 -4.07
CA MET A 179 -8.75 -4.43 -2.73
C MET A 179 -7.67 -4.56 -1.64
N VAL A 180 -6.67 -5.43 -1.83
CA VAL A 180 -5.49 -5.52 -0.95
C VAL A 180 -4.67 -4.23 -1.02
N GLY A 181 -4.46 -3.68 -2.21
CA GLY A 181 -3.79 -2.39 -2.38
C GLY A 181 -4.55 -1.24 -1.71
N ALA A 182 -5.88 -1.21 -1.81
CA ALA A 182 -6.73 -0.20 -1.19
C ALA A 182 -6.72 -0.32 0.34
N TRP A 183 -6.74 -1.55 0.86
CA TRP A 183 -6.56 -1.84 2.28
C TRP A 183 -5.22 -1.28 2.79
N LEU A 184 -4.12 -1.53 2.07
CA LEU A 184 -2.81 -1.00 2.42
C LEU A 184 -2.78 0.53 2.32
N ALA A 185 -3.33 1.11 1.25
CA ALA A 185 -3.42 2.56 1.07
C ALA A 185 -4.17 3.24 2.24
N SER A 186 -5.33 2.69 2.63
CA SER A 186 -6.11 3.19 3.76
C SER A 186 -5.34 3.10 5.07
N THR A 187 -4.59 2.01 5.26
CA THR A 187 -3.74 1.78 6.42
C THR A 187 -2.62 2.81 6.50
N VAL A 188 -1.96 3.11 5.37
CA VAL A 188 -0.91 4.13 5.29
C VAL A 188 -1.46 5.54 5.47
N TYR A 189 -2.67 5.82 4.96
CA TYR A 189 -3.35 7.08 5.17
C TYR A 189 -3.66 7.33 6.66
N ALA A 190 -4.14 6.31 7.36
CA ALA A 190 -4.45 6.40 8.79
C ALA A 190 -3.21 6.72 9.65
N LEU A 191 -2.00 6.36 9.21
CA LEU A 191 -0.73 6.71 9.88
C LEU A 191 -0.40 8.20 9.81
N GLN A 192 -0.86 8.91 8.77
CA GLN A 192 -0.40 10.26 8.46
C GLN A 192 -0.69 11.26 9.60
N ALA A 193 -1.83 11.11 10.28
CA ALA A 193 -2.20 11.97 11.40
C ALA A 193 -1.20 11.89 12.58
N PHE A 194 -0.65 10.70 12.84
CA PHE A 194 0.33 10.49 13.92
C PHE A 194 1.71 10.99 13.53
N VAL A 195 2.08 10.79 12.27
CA VAL A 195 3.42 11.06 11.77
C VAL A 195 3.63 12.54 11.44
N LEU A 196 2.62 13.20 10.88
CA LEU A 196 2.74 14.56 10.36
C LEU A 196 2.25 15.64 11.34
N GLU A 197 1.20 15.38 12.12
CA GLU A 197 0.59 16.41 12.96
C GLU A 197 1.09 16.44 14.41
N GLN A 198 1.89 15.45 14.84
CA GLN A 198 2.47 15.34 16.20
C GLN A 198 1.46 15.57 17.35
N ARG A 199 0.19 15.22 17.14
CA ARG A 199 -0.88 15.39 18.14
C ARG A 199 -0.81 14.31 19.22
N SER A 200 -1.52 14.53 20.32
CA SER A 200 -1.80 13.48 21.30
C SER A 200 -2.52 12.31 20.62
N TRP A 201 -2.37 11.11 21.18
CA TRP A 201 -2.93 9.88 20.58
C TRP A 201 -4.43 9.98 20.27
N THR A 202 -5.23 10.48 21.21
CA THR A 202 -6.67 10.67 21.04
C THR A 202 -6.99 11.69 19.95
N GLY A 203 -6.24 12.81 19.91
CA GLY A 203 -6.42 13.86 18.91
C GLY A 203 -6.00 13.44 17.51
N ALA A 204 -5.00 12.57 17.37
CA ALA A 204 -4.59 12.01 16.09
C ALA A 204 -5.60 10.97 15.59
N ALA A 205 -6.12 10.11 16.48
CA ALA A 205 -7.14 9.12 16.14
C ALA A 205 -8.45 9.75 15.68
N SER A 206 -8.98 10.73 16.43
CA SER A 206 -10.20 11.44 16.04
C SER A 206 -10.02 12.19 14.73
N ARG A 207 -8.87 12.84 14.54
CA ARG A 207 -8.54 13.55 13.30
C ARG A 207 -8.46 12.62 12.09
N ALA A 208 -7.86 11.44 12.23
CA ALA A 208 -7.79 10.45 11.17
C ALA A 208 -9.19 10.01 10.73
N PHE A 209 -10.07 9.66 11.68
CA PHE A 209 -11.45 9.30 11.38
C PHE A 209 -12.25 10.47 10.78
N ASP A 210 -12.15 11.66 11.37
CA ASP A 210 -12.85 12.84 10.89
C ASP A 210 -12.52 13.16 9.44
N LEU A 211 -11.24 13.07 9.05
CA LEU A 211 -10.83 13.32 7.68
C LEU A 211 -11.34 12.24 6.72
N VAL A 212 -11.29 10.96 7.10
CA VAL A 212 -11.83 9.86 6.28
C VAL A 212 -13.34 10.02 6.09
N PHE A 213 -14.11 10.28 7.15
CA PHE A 213 -15.57 10.37 7.07
C PHE A 213 -16.05 11.66 6.41
N ALA A 214 -15.37 12.79 6.62
CA ALA A 214 -15.75 14.06 6.02
C ALA A 214 -15.69 14.04 4.49
N SER A 215 -14.78 13.26 3.92
CA SER A 215 -14.59 13.14 2.48
C SER A 215 -14.61 11.69 2.02
N PHE A 216 -15.50 10.87 2.61
CA PHE A 216 -15.55 9.42 2.38
C PHE A 216 -15.50 9.04 0.89
N GLY A 217 -16.22 9.76 0.03
CA GLY A 217 -16.18 9.53 -1.42
C GLY A 217 -14.81 9.79 -2.07
N HIS A 218 -14.11 10.86 -1.70
CA HIS A 218 -12.77 11.16 -2.21
C HIS A 218 -11.76 10.15 -1.67
N SER A 219 -11.85 9.82 -0.39
CA SER A 219 -10.99 8.84 0.27
C SER A 219 -11.15 7.45 -0.35
N LEU A 220 -12.38 7.01 -0.64
CA LEU A 220 -12.65 5.72 -1.26
C LEU A 220 -12.11 5.64 -2.70
N VAL A 221 -12.31 6.68 -3.51
CA VAL A 221 -11.76 6.73 -4.88
C VAL A 221 -10.23 6.78 -4.84
N MET A 222 -9.64 7.53 -3.91
CA MET A 222 -8.19 7.59 -3.72
C MET A 222 -7.61 6.23 -3.32
N PHE A 223 -8.22 5.54 -2.36
CA PHE A 223 -7.73 4.23 -1.90
C PHE A 223 -7.86 3.17 -2.98
N ILE A 224 -8.99 3.11 -3.71
CA ILE A 224 -9.16 2.18 -4.82
C ILE A 224 -8.22 2.52 -5.96
N GLY A 225 -8.06 3.80 -6.32
CA GLY A 225 -7.16 4.24 -7.39
C GLY A 225 -5.70 3.96 -7.08
N ALA A 226 -5.22 4.37 -5.92
CA ALA A 226 -3.86 4.06 -5.45
C ALA A 226 -3.66 2.54 -5.30
N GLY A 227 -4.66 1.82 -4.79
CA GLY A 227 -4.64 0.38 -4.62
C GLY A 227 -4.58 -0.39 -5.94
N ALA A 228 -5.31 0.06 -6.97
CA ALA A 228 -5.28 -0.51 -8.30
C ALA A 228 -3.91 -0.31 -8.96
N ILE A 229 -3.35 0.90 -8.90
CA ILE A 229 -2.02 1.19 -9.46
C ILE A 229 -0.95 0.40 -8.71
N PHE A 230 -0.94 0.45 -7.38
CA PHE A 230 0.04 -0.27 -6.58
C PHE A 230 -0.07 -1.78 -6.74
N GLY A 231 -1.29 -2.32 -6.74
CA GLY A 231 -1.54 -3.74 -6.92
C GLY A 231 -1.10 -4.25 -8.30
N THR A 232 -1.40 -3.49 -9.36
CA THR A 232 -0.93 -3.83 -10.73
C THR A 232 0.59 -3.71 -10.85
N LEU A 233 1.22 -2.75 -10.19
CA LEU A 233 2.68 -2.64 -10.13
C LEU A 233 3.33 -3.80 -9.36
N ILE A 234 2.74 -4.24 -8.24
CA ILE A 234 3.21 -5.45 -7.54
C ILE A 234 3.09 -6.66 -8.45
N LEU A 235 1.92 -6.89 -9.06
CA LEU A 235 1.70 -8.06 -9.90
C LEU A 235 2.67 -8.07 -11.09
N SER A 236 2.84 -6.93 -11.75
CA SER A 236 3.72 -6.82 -12.91
C SER A 236 5.19 -6.93 -12.54
N TYR A 237 5.66 -6.26 -11.48
CA TYR A 237 7.08 -6.22 -11.13
C TYR A 237 7.51 -7.40 -10.25
N LEU A 238 6.89 -7.56 -9.07
CA LEU A 238 7.23 -8.66 -8.17
C LEU A 238 6.81 -10.01 -8.77
N GLY A 239 5.60 -10.08 -9.35
CA GLY A 239 5.12 -11.31 -9.98
C GLY A 239 6.01 -11.76 -11.14
N SER A 240 6.45 -10.85 -12.02
CA SER A 240 7.35 -11.22 -13.11
C SER A 240 8.73 -11.66 -12.63
N LEU A 241 9.29 -11.01 -11.61
CA LEU A 241 10.59 -11.41 -11.04
C LEU A 241 10.55 -12.78 -10.37
N LEU A 242 9.47 -13.09 -9.64
CA LEU A 242 9.29 -14.41 -9.03
C LEU A 242 9.10 -15.50 -10.09
N VAL A 243 8.27 -15.25 -11.11
CA VAL A 243 8.08 -16.19 -12.22
C VAL A 243 9.39 -16.39 -13.00
N LEU A 244 10.15 -15.32 -13.26
CA LEU A 244 11.45 -15.40 -13.92
C LEU A 244 12.44 -16.24 -13.10
N THR A 245 12.45 -16.07 -11.77
CA THR A 245 13.32 -16.84 -10.87
C THR A 245 12.97 -18.32 -10.90
N ALA A 246 11.67 -18.65 -10.81
CA ALA A 246 11.18 -20.02 -10.93
C ALA A 246 11.51 -20.63 -12.30
N PHE A 247 11.34 -19.86 -13.38
CA PHE A 247 11.66 -20.30 -14.73
C PHE A 247 13.15 -20.59 -14.92
N ILE A 248 14.04 -19.73 -14.39
CA ILE A 248 15.49 -19.95 -14.44
C ILE A 248 15.87 -21.20 -13.65
N GLN A 249 15.29 -21.39 -12.46
CA GLN A 249 15.55 -22.56 -11.63
C GLN A 249 15.19 -23.86 -12.35
N ASP A 250 14.01 -23.90 -12.97
CA ASP A 250 13.51 -25.05 -13.73
C ASP A 250 14.35 -25.31 -14.99
N THR A 251 14.60 -24.27 -15.78
CA THR A 251 15.35 -24.37 -17.06
C THR A 251 16.80 -24.80 -16.87
N LEU A 252 17.46 -24.34 -15.80
CA LEU A 252 18.84 -24.70 -15.49
C LEU A 252 18.96 -25.95 -14.60
N SER A 253 17.83 -26.57 -14.23
CA SER A 253 17.76 -27.71 -13.31
C SER A 253 18.61 -27.49 -12.05
N LEU A 254 18.52 -26.27 -11.51
CA LEU A 254 19.29 -25.86 -10.34
C LEU A 254 18.63 -26.44 -9.09
N ASP A 255 19.23 -27.49 -8.54
CA ASP A 255 18.90 -28.03 -7.21
C ASP A 255 19.47 -27.13 -6.12
N TRP A 256 18.87 -25.94 -5.97
CA TRP A 256 19.21 -25.06 -4.87
C TRP A 256 18.80 -25.68 -3.54
N PRO A 257 19.71 -25.68 -2.54
CA PRO A 257 19.31 -25.90 -1.16
C PRO A 257 18.14 -24.98 -0.83
N PRO A 258 17.09 -25.50 -0.18
CA PRO A 258 15.82 -24.78 -0.10
C PRO A 258 15.92 -23.51 0.78
N LEU A 259 16.96 -23.41 1.63
CA LEU A 259 17.34 -22.16 2.30
C LEU A 259 17.76 -21.06 1.31
N ILE A 260 18.54 -21.39 0.29
CA ILE A 260 19.01 -20.43 -0.72
C ILE A 260 17.83 -19.93 -1.54
N GLY A 261 16.91 -20.82 -1.91
CA GLY A 261 15.66 -20.43 -2.60
C GLY A 261 14.84 -19.42 -1.79
N ASP A 262 14.65 -19.66 -0.48
CA ASP A 262 13.93 -18.72 0.39
C ASP A 262 14.64 -17.36 0.50
N MET A 263 15.97 -17.36 0.64
CA MET A 263 16.74 -16.12 0.71
C MET A 263 16.62 -15.30 -0.58
N ILE A 264 16.71 -15.94 -1.74
CA ILE A 264 16.52 -15.27 -3.04
C ILE A 264 15.11 -14.69 -3.14
N ASN A 265 14.08 -15.45 -2.76
CA ASN A 265 12.69 -14.98 -2.76
C ASN A 265 12.50 -13.77 -1.83
N ILE A 266 13.09 -13.79 -0.63
CA ILE A 266 13.04 -12.67 0.31
C ILE A 266 13.74 -11.44 -0.27
N VAL A 267 14.94 -11.61 -0.85
CA VAL A 267 15.70 -10.51 -1.46
C VAL A 267 14.91 -9.89 -2.61
N ILE A 268 14.34 -10.68 -3.52
CA ILE A 268 13.53 -10.20 -4.65
C ILE A 268 12.28 -9.46 -4.14
N THR A 269 11.60 -10.03 -3.14
CA THR A 269 10.41 -9.43 -2.53
C THR A 269 10.74 -8.08 -1.91
N VAL A 270 11.80 -8.01 -1.10
CA VAL A 270 12.20 -6.77 -0.43
C VAL A 270 12.73 -5.75 -1.42
N ALA A 271 13.53 -6.14 -2.42
CA ALA A 271 14.02 -5.24 -3.46
C ALA A 271 12.87 -4.62 -4.26
N SER A 272 11.84 -5.42 -4.57
CA SER A 272 10.61 -4.95 -5.22
C SER A 272 9.86 -3.96 -4.32
N LEU A 273 9.70 -4.28 -3.02
CA LEU A 273 9.04 -3.39 -2.07
C LEU A 273 9.80 -2.07 -1.86
N VAL A 274 11.14 -2.06 -1.91
CA VAL A 274 11.95 -0.83 -1.84
C VAL A 274 11.58 0.15 -2.95
N VAL A 275 11.27 -0.35 -4.14
CA VAL A 275 10.91 0.47 -5.30
C VAL A 275 9.41 0.83 -5.30
N LEU A 276 8.55 -0.09 -4.84
CA LEU A 276 7.09 0.03 -4.96
C LEU A 276 6.43 0.73 -3.77
N LEU A 277 6.97 0.63 -2.55
CA LEU A 277 6.37 1.23 -1.35
C LEU A 277 6.43 2.76 -1.31
N PRO A 278 7.50 3.45 -1.78
CA PRO A 278 7.57 4.91 -1.68
C PRO A 278 6.43 5.66 -2.38
N PRO A 279 6.03 5.33 -3.63
CA PRO A 279 4.88 5.96 -4.28
C PRO A 279 3.61 5.94 -3.41
N LEU A 280 3.30 4.82 -2.77
CA LEU A 280 2.13 4.68 -1.91
C LEU A 280 2.19 5.65 -0.71
N ALA A 281 3.33 5.71 -0.03
CA ALA A 281 3.54 6.62 1.10
C ALA A 281 3.43 8.09 0.68
N ILE A 282 3.98 8.43 -0.49
CA ILE A 282 3.96 9.77 -1.07
C ILE A 282 2.52 10.21 -1.36
N TRP A 283 1.74 9.36 -2.04
CA TRP A 283 0.34 9.66 -2.37
C TRP A 283 -0.51 9.89 -1.13
N MET A 284 -0.39 9.02 -0.12
CA MET A 284 -1.18 9.15 1.10
C MET A 284 -0.79 10.38 1.92
N ALA A 285 0.50 10.73 1.98
CA ALA A 285 0.96 11.94 2.65
C ALA A 285 0.45 13.23 1.97
N MET A 286 0.52 13.30 0.64
CA MET A 286 0.00 14.44 -0.13
C MET A 286 -1.52 14.56 -0.01
N PHE A 287 -2.22 13.42 -0.12
CA PHE A 287 -3.67 13.38 0.02
C PHE A 287 -4.11 13.83 1.42
N HIS A 288 -3.43 13.37 2.47
CA HIS A 288 -3.66 13.83 3.86
C HIS A 288 -3.45 15.33 4.01
N ARG A 289 -2.34 15.88 3.49
CA ARG A 289 -2.06 17.32 3.55
C ARG A 289 -3.12 18.15 2.82
N ARG A 290 -3.58 17.69 1.66
CA ARG A 290 -4.66 18.35 0.89
C ARG A 290 -5.98 18.34 1.67
N MET A 291 -6.38 17.18 2.18
CA MET A 291 -7.61 17.04 2.97
C MET A 291 -7.60 17.84 4.27
N ALA A 292 -6.47 17.84 4.99
CA ALA A 292 -6.29 18.64 6.18
C ALA A 292 -6.38 20.14 5.87
N GLY A 293 -5.74 20.59 4.79
CA GLY A 293 -5.80 21.99 4.34
C GLY A 293 -7.20 22.45 3.92
N GLU A 294 -7.97 21.57 3.27
CA GLU A 294 -9.37 21.84 2.91
C GLU A 294 -10.26 21.94 4.16
N ARG A 295 -10.09 21.05 5.13
CA ARG A 295 -10.92 21.01 6.34
C ARG A 295 -10.60 22.12 7.34
N ASP A 296 -9.32 22.48 7.48
CA ASP A 296 -8.90 23.59 8.35
C ASP A 296 -9.17 24.97 7.70
N GLY A 297 -9.71 24.99 6.47
CA GLY A 297 -10.05 26.22 5.78
C GLY A 297 -8.84 27.08 5.48
N ALA A 298 -7.64 26.49 5.35
CA ALA A 298 -6.40 27.22 5.08
C ALA A 298 -6.50 28.03 3.77
N ASP A 299 -7.25 27.51 2.79
CA ASP A 299 -7.56 28.22 1.54
C ASP A 299 -8.54 29.37 1.74
N LEU A 300 -9.57 29.20 2.58
CA LEU A 300 -10.49 30.28 2.97
C LEU A 300 -9.75 31.38 3.75
N GLY A 301 -8.87 31.02 4.68
CA GLY A 301 -8.03 31.96 5.41
C GLY A 301 -7.11 32.75 4.48
N ARG A 302 -6.47 32.08 3.51
CA ARG A 302 -5.65 32.74 2.48
C ARG A 302 -6.47 33.69 1.62
N ARG A 303 -7.65 33.27 1.16
CA ARG A 303 -8.56 34.10 0.34
C ARG A 303 -9.09 35.32 1.10
N VAL A 304 -9.40 35.17 2.38
CA VAL A 304 -9.80 36.29 3.24
C VAL A 304 -8.63 37.24 3.45
N ALA A 305 -7.41 36.72 3.64
CA ALA A 305 -6.21 37.54 3.81
C ALA A 305 -5.86 38.32 2.52
N THR A 306 -5.92 37.70 1.35
CA THR A 306 -5.71 38.38 0.06
C THR A 306 -6.81 39.40 -0.23
N TRP A 307 -8.07 39.07 0.07
CA TRP A 307 -9.18 40.04 -0.04
C TRP A 307 -8.98 41.25 0.88
N ARG A 308 -8.57 41.03 2.14
CA ARG A 308 -8.23 42.12 3.07
C ARG A 308 -7.06 42.97 2.57
N ALA A 309 -6.02 42.36 2.01
CA ALA A 309 -4.89 43.09 1.43
C ALA A 309 -5.31 43.96 0.24
N GLN A 310 -6.20 43.45 -0.63
CA GLN A 310 -6.74 44.19 -1.78
C GLN A 310 -7.65 45.36 -1.37
N LEU A 311 -8.37 45.23 -0.25
CA LEU A 311 -9.16 46.35 0.31
C LEU A 311 -8.25 47.43 0.90
N GLY A 312 -7.19 47.02 1.62
CA GLY A 312 -6.20 47.96 2.16
C GLY A 312 -5.48 48.77 1.08
N SER A 313 -5.21 48.17 -0.09
CA SER A 313 -4.59 48.86 -1.23
C SER A 313 -5.54 49.74 -2.05
N ARG A 314 -6.86 49.69 -1.82
CA ARG A 314 -7.87 50.53 -2.49
C ARG A 314 -8.36 51.70 -1.63
N GLY A 315 -8.09 51.66 -0.32
CA GLY A 315 -8.43 52.72 0.62
C GLY A 315 -7.29 53.70 0.93
N ALA A 316 -6.12 53.51 0.31
CA ALA A 316 -4.98 54.44 0.30
C ALA A 316 -4.86 55.05 -1.09
#